data_AF-A0A6J8A1W0-F1
#
_entry.id   AF-A0A6J8A1W0-F1
#
_cell.length_a   1.000
_cell.length_b   1.000
_cell.length_c   1.000
_cell.angle_alpha   90.00
_cell.angle_beta   90.00
_cell.angle_gamma   90.00
#
_symmetry.space_group_name_H-M   'P 1'
#
loop_
_entity.id
_entity.type
_entity.pdbx_description
1 polymer ?
#
loop_
_entity_poly.entity_id
_entity_poly.type
_entity_poly.pdbx_seq_one_letter_code
_entity_poly.pdbx_strand_id
1 'polypeptide(L)'
;MEHLATTSVDAKQIQKWTRKDTIQYMVLRYILNGWPSKCPSEDIRPYYSRKNELCSQDGCILWGGRVIIPQPGREAMLNELHQGHPGTTRMKSLARSYIYGGQEWTMTWN
;
A
#
# COMPACT_ATOMS: atom_id res chain seq x y z
N MET A 1 -7.48 -23.03 -23.70
CA MET A 1 -7.06 -23.39 -22.34
C MET A 1 -6.31 -22.19 -21.78
N GLU A 2 -7.06 -21.17 -21.39
CA GLU A 2 -6.53 -19.90 -20.89
C GLU A 2 -6.07 -20.08 -19.45
N HIS A 3 -4.76 -20.15 -19.25
CA HIS A 3 -4.15 -20.05 -17.93
C HIS A 3 -3.98 -18.57 -17.59
N LEU A 4 -5.11 -17.91 -17.30
CA LEU A 4 -5.13 -16.52 -16.88
C LEU A 4 -4.87 -16.43 -15.37
N ALA A 5 -3.62 -16.10 -15.05
CA ALA A 5 -3.21 -15.22 -13.96
C ALA A 5 -3.64 -15.60 -12.52
N THR A 6 -2.86 -16.47 -11.89
CA THR A 6 -2.64 -16.44 -10.44
C THR A 6 -1.86 -15.17 -10.07
N THR A 7 -2.56 -14.04 -9.97
CA THR A 7 -2.10 -12.86 -9.21
C THR A 7 -3.02 -12.76 -8.02
N SER A 8 -2.51 -13.01 -6.81
CA SER A 8 -3.37 -13.27 -5.64
C SER A 8 -3.20 -12.28 -4.49
N VAL A 9 -2.45 -11.19 -4.68
CA VAL A 9 -2.59 -10.02 -3.80
C VAL A 9 -3.87 -9.28 -4.16
N ASP A 10 -4.98 -9.70 -3.53
CA ASP A 10 -6.27 -9.04 -3.63
C ASP A 10 -6.49 -8.01 -2.49
N ALA A 11 -7.54 -7.20 -2.61
CA ALA A 11 -7.88 -6.19 -1.61
C ALA A 11 -8.13 -6.78 -0.21
N LYS A 12 -8.61 -8.03 -0.11
CA LYS A 12 -8.85 -8.69 1.18
C LYS A 12 -7.52 -9.02 1.86
N GLN A 13 -6.52 -9.43 1.10
CA GLN A 13 -5.19 -9.70 1.60
C GLN A 13 -4.51 -8.42 2.10
N ILE A 14 -4.63 -7.33 1.33
CA ILE A 14 -4.13 -6.01 1.73
C ILE A 14 -4.81 -5.53 3.01
N GLN A 15 -6.14 -5.60 3.07
CA GLN A 15 -6.90 -5.26 4.28
C GLN A 15 -6.41 -6.06 5.51
N LYS A 16 -6.19 -7.37 5.36
CA LYS A 16 -5.68 -8.22 6.44
C LYS A 16 -4.30 -7.77 6.90
N TRP A 17 -3.40 -7.42 5.98
CA TRP A 17 -2.08 -6.93 6.32
C TRP A 17 -2.11 -5.54 6.96
N THR A 18 -2.96 -4.63 6.46
CA THR A 18 -3.15 -3.28 7.03
C THR A 18 -3.64 -3.38 8.48
N ARG A 19 -4.49 -4.35 8.80
CA ARG A 19 -4.94 -4.61 10.19
C ARG A 19 -3.87 -5.21 11.09
N LYS A 20 -2.88 -5.91 10.53
CA LYS A 20 -1.77 -6.53 11.29
C LYS A 20 -0.61 -5.55 11.51
N ASP A 21 -0.46 -4.56 10.62
CA ASP A 21 0.53 -3.51 10.72
C ASP A 21 0.03 -2.44 11.71
N THR A 22 0.71 -2.30 12.85
CA THR A 22 0.30 -1.38 13.91
C THR A 22 0.21 0.07 13.43
N ILE A 23 1.15 0.52 12.59
CA ILE A 23 1.19 1.91 12.10
C ILE A 23 0.06 2.13 11.11
N GLN A 24 -0.10 1.25 10.11
CA GLN A 24 -1.16 1.41 9.13
C GLN A 24 -2.54 1.22 9.73
N TYR A 25 -2.71 0.32 10.69
CA TYR A 25 -3.96 0.20 11.42
C TYR A 25 -4.32 1.50 12.15
N MET A 26 -3.36 2.15 12.80
CA MET A 26 -3.58 3.47 13.42
C MET A 26 -3.93 4.54 12.37
N VAL A 27 -3.22 4.59 11.26
CA VAL A 27 -3.53 5.52 10.15
C VAL A 27 -4.95 5.29 9.63
N LEU A 28 -5.36 4.05 9.40
CA LEU A 28 -6.72 3.70 8.99
C LEU A 28 -7.75 4.22 10.00
N ARG A 29 -7.49 4.07 11.31
CA ARG A 29 -8.36 4.62 12.35
C ARG A 29 -8.43 6.15 12.31
N TYR A 30 -7.33 6.84 12.04
CA TYR A 30 -7.35 8.31 11.91
C TYR A 30 -8.06 8.80 10.65
N ILE A 31 -7.96 8.07 9.53
CA ILE A 31 -8.74 8.37 8.33
C ILE A 31 -10.24 8.26 8.62
N LEU A 32 -10.66 7.22 9.34
CA LEU A 32 -12.08 6.95 9.61
C LEU A 32 -12.68 7.82 10.72
N ASN A 33 -11.91 8.14 11.76
CA ASN A 33 -12.42 8.80 12.98
C ASN A 33 -11.90 10.23 13.16
N GLY A 34 -11.07 10.71 12.24
CA GLY A 34 -10.39 11.99 12.35
C GLY A 34 -8.96 11.86 12.89
N TRP A 35 -8.13 12.80 12.48
CA TRP A 35 -6.74 12.89 12.90
C TRP A 35 -6.60 13.65 14.22
N PRO A 36 -5.62 13.29 15.07
CA PRO A 36 -5.30 14.09 16.25
C PRO A 36 -4.82 15.49 15.85
N SER A 37 -4.95 16.46 16.75
CA SER A 37 -4.52 17.85 16.51
C SER A 37 -3.01 18.02 16.37
N LYS A 38 -2.24 17.09 16.95
CA LYS A 38 -0.78 17.01 16.86
C LYS A 38 -0.36 15.62 16.38
N CYS A 39 0.77 15.55 15.69
CA CYS A 39 1.30 14.27 15.21
C CYS A 39 1.68 13.39 16.41
N PRO A 40 1.17 12.14 16.49
CA PRO A 40 1.35 11.30 17.67
C PRO A 40 2.73 10.64 17.77
N SER A 41 3.40 10.39 16.63
CA SER A 41 4.75 9.82 16.60
C SER A 41 5.50 10.15 15.30
N GLU A 42 6.81 9.87 15.28
CA GLU A 42 7.66 9.92 14.08
C GLU A 42 7.16 8.98 12.98
N ASP A 43 6.79 7.75 13.34
CA ASP A 43 6.34 6.73 12.38
C ASP A 43 5.04 7.09 11.66
N ILE A 44 4.20 7.91 12.31
CA ILE A 44 2.94 8.40 11.76
C ILE A 44 3.14 9.67 10.93
N ARG A 45 4.25 10.38 11.10
CA ARG A 45 4.52 11.66 10.43
C ARG A 45 4.38 11.62 8.92
N PRO A 46 4.87 10.60 8.19
CA PRO A 46 4.73 10.55 6.73
C PRO A 46 3.29 10.53 6.25
N TYR A 47 2.38 10.00 7.07
CA TYR A 47 0.94 9.96 6.81
C TYR A 47 0.25 11.23 7.31
N TYR A 48 0.64 11.72 8.50
CA TYR A 48 0.08 12.91 9.13
C TYR A 48 0.29 14.18 8.29
N SER A 49 1.44 14.30 7.63
CA SER A 49 1.74 15.43 6.74
C SER A 49 0.86 15.46 5.49
N ARG A 50 0.34 14.29 5.09
CA ARG A 50 -0.48 14.08 3.89
C ARG A 50 -1.93 13.71 4.20
N LYS A 51 -2.36 13.88 5.45
CA LYS A 51 -3.65 13.38 5.96
C LYS A 51 -4.87 13.76 5.14
N ASN A 52 -4.83 14.92 4.47
CA ASN A 52 -5.92 15.42 3.63
C ASN A 52 -6.00 14.73 2.26
N GLU A 53 -4.92 14.06 1.84
CA GLU A 53 -4.83 13.32 0.58
C GLU A 53 -5.03 11.81 0.78
N LEU A 54 -5.14 11.37 2.04
CA LEU A 54 -5.36 9.99 2.42
C LEU A 54 -6.85 9.69 2.49
N CYS A 55 -7.25 8.57 1.89
CA CYS A 55 -8.58 8.01 2.07
C CYS A 55 -8.50 6.51 2.33
N SER A 56 -9.64 5.93 2.72
CA SER A 56 -9.75 4.49 2.90
C SER A 56 -10.88 3.94 2.04
N GLN A 57 -10.64 2.78 1.43
CA GLN A 57 -11.65 2.02 0.70
C GLN A 57 -11.52 0.54 1.08
N ASP A 58 -12.63 -0.07 1.52
CA ASP A 58 -12.68 -1.47 1.95
C ASP A 58 -11.58 -1.85 2.95
N GLY A 59 -11.22 -0.92 3.84
CA GLY A 59 -10.17 -1.11 4.84
C GLY A 59 -8.74 -1.12 4.30
N CYS A 60 -8.55 -0.78 3.02
CA CYS A 60 -7.26 -0.43 2.44
C CYS A 60 -7.04 1.09 2.55
N ILE A 61 -5.78 1.51 2.67
CA ILE A 61 -5.40 2.93 2.70
C ILE A 61 -4.96 3.33 1.29
N LEU A 62 -5.43 4.48 0.83
CA LEU A 62 -5.05 5.02 -0.47
C LEU A 62 -4.44 6.41 -0.32
N TRP A 63 -3.50 6.72 -1.20
CA TRP A 63 -2.97 8.07 -1.41
C TRP A 63 -2.93 8.35 -2.91
N GLY A 64 -3.58 9.43 -3.34
CA GLY A 64 -3.64 9.80 -4.76
C GLY A 64 -4.21 8.70 -5.68
N GLY A 65 -5.14 7.89 -5.17
CA GLY A 65 -5.73 6.75 -5.89
C GLY A 65 -4.88 5.47 -5.92
N ARG A 66 -3.71 5.46 -5.28
CA ARG A 66 -2.81 4.30 -5.18
C ARG A 66 -2.91 3.66 -3.81
N VAL A 67 -2.82 2.34 -3.73
CA VAL A 67 -2.95 1.61 -2.46
C VAL A 67 -1.62 1.67 -1.70
N ILE A 68 -1.66 2.05 -0.42
CA ILE A 68 -0.51 1.97 0.47
C ILE A 68 -0.38 0.52 0.94
N ILE A 69 0.76 -0.09 0.68
CA ILE A 69 1.01 -1.48 1.02
C ILE A 69 1.73 -1.59 2.37
N PRO A 70 1.19 -2.39 3.31
CA PRO A 70 1.84 -2.70 4.59
C PRO A 70 3.12 -3.49 4.40
N GLN A 71 4.03 -3.37 5.36
CA GLN A 71 5.37 -3.97 5.27
C GLN A 71 5.34 -5.48 4.97
N PRO A 72 4.47 -6.31 5.60
CA PRO A 72 4.35 -7.73 5.25
C PRO A 72 3.86 -7.99 3.82
N GLY A 73 3.12 -7.06 3.21
CA GLY A 73 2.64 -7.17 1.84
C GLY A 73 3.69 -6.82 0.79
N ARG A 74 4.79 -6.15 1.19
CA ARG A 74 5.86 -5.74 0.29
C ARG A 74 6.65 -6.94 -0.24
N GLU A 75 7.07 -7.85 0.63
CA GLU A 75 7.78 -9.06 0.22
C GLU A 75 6.89 -9.97 -0.62
N ALA A 76 5.61 -10.12 -0.25
CA ALA A 76 4.64 -10.87 -1.03
C ALA A 76 4.49 -10.28 -2.45
N MET A 77 4.36 -8.96 -2.58
CA MET A 77 4.26 -8.30 -3.88
C MET A 77 5.56 -8.41 -4.69
N LEU A 78 6.72 -8.21 -4.06
CA LEU A 78 8.02 -8.35 -4.74
C LEU A 78 8.22 -9.78 -5.25
N ASN A 79 7.85 -10.78 -4.46
CA ASN A 79 7.90 -12.18 -4.86
C ASN A 79 6.92 -12.46 -6.01
N GLU A 80 5.68 -11.95 -5.97
CA GLU A 80 4.74 -12.10 -7.10
C GLU A 80 5.25 -11.43 -8.38
N LEU A 81 5.85 -10.24 -8.27
CA LEU A 81 6.43 -9.52 -9.40
C LEU A 81 7.56 -10.32 -10.07
N HIS A 82 8.38 -11.03 -9.27
CA HIS A 82 9.45 -11.87 -9.78
C HIS A 82 8.96 -13.22 -10.36
N GLN A 83 7.93 -13.83 -9.77
CA GLN A 83 7.47 -15.17 -10.14
C GLN A 83 6.51 -15.20 -11.35
N GLY A 84 5.74 -14.14 -11.59
CA GLY A 84 4.73 -14.13 -12.66
C GLY A 84 5.26 -13.85 -14.07
N HIS A 85 6.57 -13.54 -14.22
CA HIS A 85 7.18 -12.91 -15.41
C HIS A 85 6.24 -11.98 -16.21
N PRO A 86 5.48 -11.07 -15.57
CA PRO A 86 4.55 -10.22 -16.29
C PRO A 86 5.42 -9.12 -16.91
N GLY A 87 5.90 -9.31 -18.15
CA GLY A 87 6.97 -8.51 -18.77
C GLY A 87 7.02 -7.04 -18.36
N THR A 88 8.23 -6.49 -18.20
CA THR A 88 8.63 -5.22 -17.56
C THR A 88 7.57 -4.10 -17.47
N THR A 89 6.81 -3.82 -18.54
CA THR A 89 5.71 -2.85 -18.54
C THR A 89 4.61 -3.16 -17.53
N ARG A 90 4.19 -4.42 -17.41
CA ARG A 90 3.13 -4.85 -16.47
C ARG A 90 3.63 -4.81 -15.02
N MET A 91 4.88 -5.22 -14.77
CA MET A 91 5.53 -5.03 -13.46
C MET A 91 5.61 -3.55 -13.06
N LYS A 92 6.05 -2.67 -13.97
CA LYS A 92 6.12 -1.21 -13.73
C LYS A 92 4.76 -0.60 -13.44
N SER A 93 3.72 -0.99 -14.19
CA SER A 93 2.35 -0.50 -13.94
C SER A 93 1.80 -0.97 -12.60
N LEU A 94 2.03 -2.24 -12.23
CA LEU A 94 1.59 -2.77 -10.95
C LEU A 94 2.32 -2.08 -9.79
N ALA A 95 3.65 -1.93 -9.88
CA ALA A 95 4.44 -1.21 -8.88
C ALA A 95 4.00 0.26 -8.72
N ARG A 96 3.65 0.94 -9.81
CA ARG A 96 3.14 2.33 -9.79
C ARG A 96 1.78 2.46 -9.11
N SER A 97 0.98 1.40 -9.04
CA SER A 97 -0.31 1.39 -8.33
C SER A 97 -0.15 1.32 -6.80
N TYR A 98 1.07 1.14 -6.30
CA TYR A 98 1.36 0.95 -4.88
C TYR A 98 2.33 1.99 -4.31
N ILE A 99 2.17 2.27 -3.02
CA ILE A 99 2.95 3.23 -2.26
C ILE A 99 3.45 2.58 -0.96
N TYR A 100 4.65 2.95 -0.50
CA TYR A 100 5.19 2.51 0.78
C TYR A 100 5.35 3.69 1.75
N GLY A 101 4.98 3.51 3.02
CA GLY A 101 5.31 4.46 4.08
C GLY A 101 4.75 5.88 3.89
N GLY A 102 3.71 6.04 3.07
CA GLY A 102 3.17 7.35 2.69
C GLY A 102 4.10 8.18 1.80
N GLN A 103 5.16 7.61 1.19
CA GLN A 103 6.06 8.31 0.26
C GLN A 103 6.04 7.65 -1.12
N GLU A 104 6.27 8.46 -2.16
CA GLU A 104 6.30 7.97 -3.55
C GLU A 104 7.59 7.20 -3.80
N TRP A 105 7.49 6.06 -4.49
CA TRP A 105 8.65 5.30 -4.93
C TRP A 105 9.32 5.97 -6.14
N THR A 106 10.62 6.23 -6.04
CA THR A 106 11.50 6.25 -7.22
C THR A 106 12.28 4.93 -7.26
N MET A 107 11.76 3.91 -7.93
CA MET A 107 12.57 2.74 -8.30
C MET A 107 13.49 3.16 -9.45
N THR A 108 14.75 3.46 -9.15
CA THR A 108 15.81 3.48 -10.16
C THR A 108 16.08 2.03 -10.55
N TRP A 109 15.62 1.63 -11.72
CA TRP A 109 16.04 0.38 -12.37
C TRP A 109 17.50 0.56 -12.77
N ASN A 110 18.43 -0.02 -12.01
CA ASN A 110 19.81 -0.17 -12.45
C ASN A 110 20.00 -1.58 -13.02
#